data_AF-V6K4G0-F1
#
_entry.id   AF-V6K4G0-F1
#
_cell.length_a   1.000
_cell.length_b   1.000
_cell.length_c   1.000
_cell.angle_alpha   90.00
_cell.angle_beta   90.00
_cell.angle_gamma   90.00
#
_symmetry.space_group_name_H-M   'P 1'
#
loop_
_entity.id
_entity.type
_entity.pdbx_description
1 polymer ?
#
loop_
_entity_poly.entity_id
_entity_poly.type
_entity_poly.pdbx_seq_one_letter_code
_entity_poly.pdbx_strand_id
1 'polypeptide(L)' 'MYEPIRNKSVHSMAETDAPHRSREEELDIRLAGHLTALLTVNDELRALTPDASLDEAAQSLADTAGRLRG' A
#
# COMPACT_ATOMS: atom_id res chain seq x y z
N MET A 1 12.30 -58.05 6.90
CA MET A 1 11.74 -56.95 7.71
C MET A 1 12.38 -55.68 7.22
N TYR A 2 11.66 -54.82 6.49
CA TYR A 2 12.16 -53.50 6.13
C TYR A 2 11.76 -52.54 7.24
N GLU A 3 12.73 -51.89 7.88
CA GLU A 3 12.41 -50.79 8.78
C GLU A 3 12.12 -49.52 7.95
N PRO A 4 11.08 -48.76 8.28
CA PRO A 4 10.80 -47.52 7.58
C PRO A 4 11.77 -46.42 8.05
N ILE A 5 12.29 -45.66 7.08
CA ILE A 5 13.14 -44.49 7.31
C ILE A 5 12.36 -43.50 8.19
N ARG A 6 12.86 -43.23 9.40
CA ARG A 6 12.44 -42.05 10.18
C ARG A 6 12.94 -40.82 9.45
N ASN A 7 12.14 -40.32 8.51
CA ASN A 7 12.42 -39.03 7.90
C ASN A 7 12.28 -37.99 9.01
N LYS A 8 13.41 -37.45 9.49
CA LYS A 8 13.38 -36.21 10.27
C LYS A 8 12.70 -35.18 9.37
N SER A 9 11.51 -34.75 9.76
CA SER A 9 10.88 -33.58 9.16
C SER A 9 11.82 -32.40 9.37
N VAL A 10 12.60 -32.05 8.34
CA VAL A 10 13.44 -30.85 8.30
C VAL A 10 12.62 -29.60 7.98
N HIS A 11 11.30 -29.64 8.16
CA HIS A 11 10.46 -28.46 8.09
C HIS A 11 10.50 -27.71 9.42
N SER A 12 11.70 -27.38 9.90
CA SER A 12 11.85 -26.15 10.66
C SER A 12 11.79 -25.05 9.60
N MET A 13 10.58 -24.58 9.30
CA MET A 13 10.44 -23.32 8.60
C MET A 13 11.21 -22.32 9.44
N ALA A 14 12.30 -21.80 8.89
CA ALA A 14 12.94 -20.63 9.43
C ALA A 14 11.81 -19.64 9.66
N GLU A 15 11.53 -19.32 10.92
CA GLU A 15 10.70 -18.21 11.32
C GLU A 15 11.44 -16.99 10.76
N THR A 16 11.15 -16.73 9.48
CA THR A 16 11.75 -15.64 8.75
C THR A 16 11.01 -14.46 9.30
N ASP A 17 11.63 -13.84 10.29
CA ASP A 17 11.34 -12.50 10.81
C ASP A 17 11.53 -11.49 9.66
N ALA A 18 10.78 -11.69 8.57
CA ALA A 18 10.64 -10.69 7.53
C ALA A 18 9.89 -9.54 8.20
N PRO A 19 10.23 -8.28 7.90
CA PRO A 19 9.59 -7.13 8.53
C PRO A 19 8.11 -7.15 8.15
N HIS A 20 7.30 -7.77 8.99
CA HIS A 20 5.90 -8.01 8.74
C HIS A 20 5.16 -6.72 9.07
N ARG A 21 5.11 -5.82 8.07
CA ARG A 21 4.02 -4.86 8.06
C ARG A 21 2.72 -5.65 8.12
N SER A 22 1.82 -5.22 8.98
CA SER A 22 0.46 -5.71 9.00
C SER A 22 -0.16 -5.50 7.62
N ARG A 23 -1.12 -6.36 7.27
CA ARG A 23 -1.90 -6.20 6.05
C ARG A 23 -2.57 -4.83 5.96
N GLU A 24 -2.95 -4.25 7.09
CA GLU A 24 -3.52 -2.91 7.19
C GLU A 24 -2.50 -1.84 6.75
N GLU A 25 -1.30 -1.86 7.30
CA GLU A 25 -0.22 -0.94 6.89
C GLU A 25 0.12 -1.08 5.40
N GLU A 26 0.08 -2.29 4.84
CA GLU A 26 0.26 -2.46 3.40
C GLU A 26 -0.86 -1.83 2.57
N LEU A 27 -2.10 -1.94 3.03
CA LEU A 27 -3.25 -1.34 2.36
C LEU A 27 -3.18 0.18 2.44
N ASP A 28 -2.77 0.74 3.57
CA ASP A 28 -2.61 2.18 3.75
C ASP A 28 -1.52 2.74 2.84
N ILE A 29 -0.39 2.03 2.72
CA ILE A 29 0.68 2.40 1.78
C ILE A 29 0.16 2.40 0.34
N ARG A 30 -0.59 1.35 -0.05
CA ARG A 30 -1.17 1.28 -1.40
C ARG A 30 -2.16 2.41 -1.62
N LEU A 31 -3.07 2.65 -0.67
CA LEU A 31 -4.07 3.71 -0.76
C LEU A 31 -3.42 5.09 -0.86
N ALA A 32 -2.39 5.37 -0.05
CA ALA A 32 -1.61 6.60 -0.14
C ALA A 32 -0.98 6.77 -1.54
N GLY A 33 -0.46 5.68 -2.12
CA GLY A 33 0.05 5.69 -3.49
C GLY A 33 -1.02 6.03 -4.54
N HIS A 34 -2.24 5.48 -4.41
CA HIS A 34 -3.33 5.76 -5.33
C HIS A 34 -3.82 7.21 -5.20
N LEU A 35 -3.93 7.74 -3.98
CA LEU A 35 -4.30 9.14 -3.75
C LEU A 35 -3.25 10.10 -4.32
N THR A 36 -1.96 9.79 -4.20
CA THR A 36 -0.90 10.57 -4.84
C THR A 36 -1.04 10.53 -6.37
N ALA A 37 -1.32 9.38 -6.97
CA ALA A 37 -1.55 9.29 -8.41
C ALA A 37 -2.76 10.14 -8.86
N LEU A 38 -3.86 10.12 -8.10
CA LEU A 38 -5.03 10.96 -8.37
C LEU A 38 -4.73 12.46 -8.26
N LEU A 39 -3.93 12.87 -7.27
CA LEU A 39 -3.48 14.26 -7.15
C LEU A 39 -2.66 14.69 -8.37
N THR A 40 -1.73 13.86 -8.83
CA THR A 40 -0.94 14.14 -10.04
C THR A 40 -1.84 14.33 -11.26
N VAL A 41 -2.80 13.43 -11.48
CA VAL A 41 -3.76 13.55 -12.60
C VAL A 41 -4.61 14.82 -12.46
N ASN A 42 -5.02 15.18 -11.24
CA ASN A 42 -5.77 16.40 -11.01
C ASN A 42 -4.95 17.65 -11.37
N ASP A 43 -3.68 17.72 -10.95
CA ASP A 43 -2.78 18.83 -11.31
C ASP A 43 -2.55 18.94 -12.82
N GLU A 44 -2.42 17.80 -13.51
CA GLU A 44 -2.33 17.76 -14.98
C GLU A 44 -3.63 18.30 -15.64
N LEU A 45 -4.80 17.91 -15.13
CA LEU A 45 -6.08 18.41 -15.63
C LEU A 45 -6.24 19.91 -15.39
N ARG A 46 -5.84 20.42 -14.21
CA ARG A 46 -5.86 21.86 -13.89
C ARG A 46 -4.98 22.66 -14.83
N ALA A 47 -3.84 22.11 -15.24
CA ALA A 47 -2.96 22.75 -16.21
C ALA A 47 -3.59 22.85 -17.61
N LEU A 48 -4.41 21.88 -18.00
CA LEU A 48 -5.09 21.85 -19.30
C LEU A 48 -6.41 22.65 -19.31
N THR A 49 -7.15 22.61 -18.21
CA THR A 49 -8.47 23.24 -18.08
C THR A 49 -8.66 23.68 -16.63
N PRO A 50 -8.29 24.93 -16.30
CA PRO A 50 -8.49 25.48 -14.97
C PRO A 50 -9.98 25.50 -14.60
N ASP A 51 -10.32 24.87 -13.48
CA ASP A 51 -11.69 24.80 -12.96
C ASP A 51 -11.65 24.75 -11.43
N ALA A 52 -12.53 25.52 -10.77
CA ALA A 52 -12.57 25.61 -9.31
C ALA A 52 -12.93 24.27 -8.64
N SER A 53 -13.70 23.42 -9.31
CA SER A 53 -14.03 22.08 -8.81
C SER A 53 -12.80 21.16 -8.74
N LEU A 54 -11.80 21.37 -9.59
CA LEU A 54 -10.54 20.64 -9.52
C LEU A 54 -9.71 21.06 -8.32
N ASP A 55 -9.75 22.34 -7.95
CA ASP A 55 -9.09 22.86 -6.74
C ASP A 55 -9.68 22.24 -5.47
N GLU A 56 -11.03 22.18 -5.41
CA GLU A 56 -11.75 21.54 -4.30
C GLU A 56 -11.43 20.04 -4.22
N ALA A 57 -11.41 19.36 -5.36
CA ALA A 57 -11.06 17.94 -5.42
C ALA A 57 -9.60 17.68 -4.99
N ALA A 58 -8.66 18.52 -5.41
CA ALA A 58 -7.26 18.43 -4.99
C ALA A 58 -7.11 18.60 -3.48
N GLN A 59 -7.82 19.56 -2.88
CA GLN A 59 -7.80 19.77 -1.44
C GLN A 59 -8.33 18.54 -0.68
N SER A 60 -9.47 17.99 -1.10
CA SER A 60 -10.04 16.80 -0.46
C SER A 60 -9.13 15.58 -0.56
N LEU A 61 -8.43 15.40 -1.70
CA LEU A 61 -7.47 14.30 -1.88
C LEU A 61 -6.23 14.50 -1.00
N ALA A 62 -5.71 15.73 -0.92
CA ALA A 62 -4.56 16.07 -0.08
C ALA A 62 -4.85 15.84 1.41
N ASP A 63 -6.01 16.26 1.89
CA ASP A 63 -6.45 16.05 3.27
C ASP A 63 -6.54 14.54 3.59
N THR A 64 -7.11 13.76 2.68
CA THR A 64 -7.23 12.30 2.84
C THR A 64 -5.85 11.63 2.86
N ALA A 65 -4.95 12.03 1.96
CA ALA A 65 -3.59 11.49 1.90
C ALA A 65 -2.73 11.90 3.10
N GLY A 66 -2.97 13.08 3.68
CA GLY A 66 -2.32 13.53 4.91
C GLY A 66 -2.73 12.67 6.12
N ARG A 67 -4.02 12.33 6.22
CA ARG A 67 -4.56 11.47 7.29
C ARG A 67 -4.05 10.03 7.28
N LEU A 68 -3.61 9.51 6.13
CA LEU A 68 -3.01 8.18 6.03
C LEU A 68 -1.50 8.16 6.35
N ARG A 69 -0.87 9.33 6.46
CA ARG A 69 0.57 9.48 6.72
C ARG A 69 0.90 9.87 8.17
N GLY A 70 -0.09 10.27 8.96
CA GLY A 70 0.06 10.68 10.37
C GLY A 70 -0.74 9.79 11.29
#